data_AF-A0A7W8ZN36-F1
#
_entry.id   AF-A0A7W8ZN36-F1
#
_cell.length_a   1.000
_cell.length_b   1.000
_cell.length_c   1.000
_cell.angle_alpha   90.00
_cell.angle_beta   90.00
_cell.angle_gamma   90.00
#
_symmetry.space_group_name_H-M   'P 1'
#
loop_
_entity.id
_entity.type
_entity.pdbx_description
1 polymer ?
#
loop_
_entity_poly.entity_id
_entity_poly.type
_entity_poly.pdbx_seq_one_letter_code
_entity_poly.pdbx_strand_id
1 'polypeptide(L)'
;MLQFTFSFCMIICAILVYSQIQYVRNKPLGFSKDNLIQIEKAGEFTNPVKTELFRQELLKAGVITAATEYYAGLTNGGDNSADITWPGHDQHWLYSWNNRVAGYDFTQTLGPKILEGRDFSRNFSSDTSSVLLNEAAVKSMELQKPLGKQFKKSGKLFTIIGVLQDYNYESASYRTASTITYLSNHTHEADRTILLRLNPKHNLSSAIQTINEWNRRLNPAYPSELIFIDQEMEDKLANEKLLSSLSNLFGGFAIFISCLGLLGLALYIAEQRSKEISIRKVLGADLSNILFLLNKDFLILVVLSNLIACPLAYIISYQWLQKFDYSIELTIWPMLTTTGLSLLIAIFTVGIQSFKIAKANPIDALKYE
;
A
#
# COMPACT_ATOMS: atom_id res chain seq x y z
N MET A 1 -30.34 -15.86 -9.61
CA MET A 1 -30.02 -15.55 -8.19
C MET A 1 -28.57 -15.89 -7.87
N LEU A 2 -28.13 -17.16 -7.92
CA LEU A 2 -26.73 -17.52 -7.58
C LEU A 2 -25.69 -16.73 -8.37
N GLN A 3 -25.85 -16.62 -9.69
CA GLN A 3 -25.00 -15.80 -10.55
C GLN A 3 -24.87 -14.34 -10.06
N PHE A 4 -26.00 -13.69 -9.73
CA PHE A 4 -26.00 -12.32 -9.22
C PHE A 4 -25.30 -12.22 -7.87
N THR A 5 -25.52 -13.18 -6.98
CA THR A 5 -24.85 -13.24 -5.68
C THR A 5 -23.33 -13.30 -5.86
N PHE A 6 -22.83 -14.18 -6.72
CA PHE A 6 -21.39 -14.26 -7.01
C PHE A 6 -20.85 -13.00 -7.67
N SER A 7 -21.56 -12.44 -8.65
CA SER A 7 -21.14 -11.21 -9.32
C SER A 7 -21.02 -10.04 -8.34
N PHE A 8 -22.04 -9.81 -7.50
CA PHE A 8 -22.01 -8.72 -6.52
C PHE A 8 -20.95 -8.93 -5.45
N CYS A 9 -20.77 -10.18 -4.99
CA CYS A 9 -19.69 -10.51 -4.06
C CYS A 9 -18.32 -10.17 -4.65
N MET A 10 -18.06 -10.54 -5.91
CA MET A 10 -16.81 -10.24 -6.62
C MET A 10 -16.57 -8.74 -6.77
N ILE A 11 -17.60 -7.97 -7.10
CA ILE A 11 -17.51 -6.51 -7.25
C ILE A 11 -17.14 -5.85 -5.90
N ILE A 12 -17.82 -6.23 -4.81
CA ILE A 12 -17.52 -5.71 -3.47
C ILE A 12 -16.08 -6.03 -3.09
N CYS A 13 -15.64 -7.28 -3.27
CA CYS A 13 -14.26 -7.68 -2.97
C CYS A 13 -13.24 -6.90 -3.81
N ALA A 14 -13.49 -6.70 -5.10
CA ALA A 14 -12.58 -5.95 -5.98
C ALA A 14 -12.43 -4.48 -5.54
N ILE A 15 -13.53 -3.82 -5.18
CA ILE A 15 -13.50 -2.44 -4.66
C ILE A 15 -12.71 -2.37 -3.34
N LEU A 16 -12.89 -3.35 -2.45
CA LEU A 16 -12.16 -3.39 -1.17
C LEU A 16 -10.66 -3.65 -1.36
N VAL A 17 -10.27 -4.57 -2.26
CA VAL A 17 -8.87 -4.81 -2.60
C VAL A 17 -8.22 -3.55 -3.18
N TYR A 18 -8.90 -2.89 -4.13
CA TYR A 18 -8.41 -1.63 -4.70
C TYR A 18 -8.25 -0.54 -3.63
N SER A 19 -9.24 -0.40 -2.75
CA SER A 19 -9.23 0.60 -1.67
C SER A 19 -8.10 0.34 -0.67
N GLN A 20 -7.86 -0.91 -0.29
CA GLN A 20 -6.76 -1.30 0.60
C GLN A 20 -5.40 -0.96 -0.01
N ILE A 21 -5.21 -1.21 -1.31
CA ILE A 21 -3.94 -0.93 -2.00
C ILE A 21 -3.69 0.57 -2.10
N GLN A 22 -4.72 1.36 -2.41
CA GLN A 22 -4.61 2.83 -2.40
C GLN A 22 -4.32 3.37 -0.99
N TYR A 23 -4.93 2.80 0.04
CA TYR A 23 -4.67 3.17 1.43
C TYR A 23 -3.21 2.94 1.81
N VAL A 24 -2.67 1.75 1.53
CA VAL A 24 -1.25 1.43 1.79
C VAL A 24 -0.31 2.34 1.00
N ARG A 25 -0.62 2.60 -0.28
CA ARG A 25 0.21 3.44 -1.16
C ARG A 25 0.29 4.90 -0.70
N ASN A 26 -0.82 5.45 -0.22
CA ASN A 26 -0.91 6.87 0.14
C ASN A 26 -0.59 7.12 1.62
N LYS A 27 -0.34 6.06 2.39
CA LYS A 27 0.04 6.19 3.79
C LYS A 27 1.39 6.91 3.92
N PRO A 28 1.50 7.93 4.79
CA PRO A 28 2.79 8.57 5.02
C PRO A 28 3.78 7.56 5.59
N LEU A 29 4.93 7.45 4.95
CA LEU A 29 5.98 6.50 5.32
C LEU A 29 6.82 6.97 6.51
N GLY A 30 6.62 8.19 6.99
CA GLY A 30 7.45 8.81 8.04
C GLY A 30 8.84 9.25 7.56
N PHE A 31 9.15 9.07 6.27
CA PHE A 31 10.35 9.56 5.61
C PHE A 31 10.07 10.02 4.17
N SER A 32 11.01 10.72 3.55
CA SER A 32 10.87 11.23 2.19
C SER A 32 11.55 10.29 1.19
N LYS A 33 10.77 9.59 0.36
CA LYS A 33 11.30 8.70 -0.70
C LYS A 33 11.76 9.43 -1.96
N ASP A 34 11.14 10.57 -2.27
CA ASP A 34 11.43 11.33 -3.50
C ASP A 34 12.84 11.91 -3.47
N ASN A 35 13.54 11.89 -4.60
CA ASN A 35 14.94 12.38 -4.70
C ASN A 35 15.89 11.67 -3.71
N LEU A 36 15.57 10.46 -3.28
CA LEU A 36 16.45 9.62 -2.47
C LEU A 36 16.95 8.47 -3.33
N ILE A 37 18.26 8.34 -3.42
CA ILE A 37 18.91 7.24 -4.11
C ILE A 37 19.81 6.49 -3.14
N GLN A 38 20.05 5.23 -3.45
CA GLN A 38 20.99 4.40 -2.73
C GLN A 38 22.02 3.81 -3.70
N ILE A 39 23.26 3.70 -3.22
CA ILE A 39 24.39 3.10 -3.93
C ILE A 39 25.02 2.06 -3.03
N GLU A 40 25.36 0.90 -3.59
CA GLU A 40 26.09 -0.12 -2.85
C GLU A 40 27.49 0.38 -2.43
N LYS A 41 27.82 0.20 -1.15
CA LYS A 41 29.12 0.55 -0.58
C LYS A 41 30.11 -0.60 -0.83
N ALA A 42 30.49 -0.80 -2.08
CA ALA A 42 31.42 -1.86 -2.50
C ALA A 42 32.83 -1.33 -2.83
N GLY A 43 33.81 -2.24 -2.85
CA GLY A 43 35.17 -1.93 -3.32
C GLY A 43 35.87 -0.84 -2.50
N GLU A 44 36.30 0.22 -3.17
CA GLU A 44 37.03 1.33 -2.55
C GLU A 44 36.19 2.16 -1.58
N PHE A 45 34.86 2.12 -1.70
CA PHE A 45 33.95 2.77 -0.76
C PHE A 45 33.83 2.04 0.57
N THR A 46 34.45 0.88 0.75
CA THR A 46 34.58 0.26 2.08
C THR A 46 35.52 1.04 2.99
N ASN A 47 36.41 1.86 2.41
CA ASN A 47 37.27 2.78 3.13
C ASN A 47 36.49 4.07 3.51
N PRO A 48 36.32 4.38 4.82
CA PRO A 48 35.57 5.54 5.28
C PRO A 48 36.07 6.87 4.71
N VAL A 49 37.39 6.98 4.50
CA VAL A 49 38.01 8.21 3.95
C VAL A 49 37.56 8.46 2.52
N LYS A 50 37.42 7.39 1.72
CA LYS A 50 36.95 7.50 0.33
C LYS A 50 35.46 7.78 0.26
N THR A 51 34.66 7.16 1.12
CA THR A 51 33.22 7.44 1.23
C THR A 51 32.96 8.89 1.63
N GLU A 52 33.70 9.39 2.60
CA GLU A 52 33.58 10.77 3.07
C GLU A 52 34.05 11.77 2.01
N LEU A 53 35.12 11.48 1.27
CA LEU A 53 35.56 12.29 0.13
C LEU A 53 34.48 12.33 -0.97
N PHE A 54 33.91 11.18 -1.33
CA PHE A 54 32.82 11.09 -2.29
C PHE A 54 31.64 11.96 -1.87
N ARG A 55 31.21 11.85 -0.60
CA ARG A 55 30.15 12.69 -0.03
C ARG A 55 30.46 14.18 -0.15
N GLN A 56 31.65 14.61 0.26
CA GLN A 56 32.03 16.03 0.27
C GLN A 56 32.03 16.64 -1.13
N GLU A 57 32.56 15.91 -2.13
CA GLU A 57 32.60 16.40 -3.51
C GLU A 57 31.20 16.51 -4.13
N LEU A 58 30.29 15.58 -3.82
CA LEU A 58 28.90 15.67 -4.27
C LEU A 58 28.15 16.83 -3.60
N LEU A 59 28.39 17.08 -2.31
CA LEU A 59 27.82 18.25 -1.61
C LEU A 59 28.35 19.56 -2.18
N LYS A 60 29.65 19.63 -2.46
CA LYS A 60 30.31 20.80 -3.05
C LYS A 60 29.83 21.08 -4.47
N ALA A 61 29.58 20.03 -5.25
CA ALA A 61 28.94 20.14 -6.57
C ALA A 61 27.47 20.56 -6.49
N GLY A 62 26.85 20.52 -5.30
CA GLY A 62 25.45 20.88 -5.08
C GLY A 62 24.44 19.87 -5.62
N VAL A 63 24.89 18.69 -6.05
CA VAL A 63 24.05 17.63 -6.63
C VAL A 63 23.27 16.86 -5.57
N ILE A 64 23.79 16.83 -4.34
CA ILE A 64 23.11 16.31 -3.15
C ILE A 64 22.99 17.38 -2.08
N THR A 65 22.00 17.26 -1.20
CA THR A 65 21.87 18.11 0.00
C THR A 65 22.36 17.41 1.26
N ALA A 66 22.35 16.07 1.28
CA ALA A 66 22.82 15.26 2.40
C ALA A 66 23.15 13.83 1.94
N ALA A 67 23.97 13.13 2.71
CA ALA A 67 24.23 11.72 2.54
C ALA A 67 24.49 11.05 3.88
N THR A 68 24.16 9.77 3.97
CA THR A 68 24.44 8.93 5.13
C THR A 68 24.74 7.51 4.66
N GLU A 69 25.65 6.83 5.34
CA GLU A 69 25.76 5.38 5.24
C GLU A 69 24.55 4.72 5.91
N TYR A 70 24.20 3.51 5.48
CA TYR A 70 23.05 2.77 5.99
C TYR A 70 23.27 1.25 5.99
N TYR A 71 22.64 0.56 6.95
CA TYR A 71 22.60 -0.89 7.02
C TYR A 71 21.76 -1.49 5.90
N ALA A 72 22.42 -2.23 5.00
CA ALA A 72 21.79 -2.84 3.82
C ALA A 72 21.03 -1.80 2.96
N GLY A 73 20.25 -2.28 1.98
CA GLY A 73 19.32 -1.42 1.26
C GLY A 73 18.26 -0.85 2.20
N LEU A 74 17.89 0.41 2.01
CA LEU A 74 16.91 1.10 2.86
C LEU A 74 15.61 0.31 2.97
N THR A 75 15.12 -0.20 1.84
CA THR A 75 13.85 -0.92 1.79
C THR A 75 13.97 -2.38 2.25
N ASN A 76 15.17 -2.90 2.48
CA ASN A 76 15.40 -4.29 2.87
C ASN A 76 15.30 -4.49 4.37
N GLY A 77 15.08 -5.74 4.77
CA GLY A 77 15.11 -6.23 6.16
C GLY A 77 16.23 -5.62 7.01
N GLY A 78 15.90 -5.23 8.24
CA GLY A 78 16.91 -4.91 9.26
C GLY A 78 17.46 -6.16 9.93
N ASP A 79 18.50 -6.00 10.74
CA ASP A 79 18.98 -7.09 11.59
C ASP A 79 18.07 -7.21 12.83
N ASN A 80 17.38 -8.33 12.98
CA ASN A 80 16.48 -8.55 14.10
C ASN A 80 17.25 -9.22 15.23
N SER A 81 17.33 -8.54 16.38
CA SER A 81 17.96 -9.10 17.58
C SER A 81 17.05 -8.98 18.79
N ALA A 82 17.23 -9.90 19.74
CA ALA A 82 16.50 -9.94 21.00
C ALA A 82 17.41 -9.74 22.23
N ASP A 83 18.68 -9.39 22.01
CA ASP A 83 19.75 -9.33 23.01
C ASP A 83 19.87 -7.95 23.70
N ILE A 84 18.75 -7.24 23.85
CA ILE A 84 18.69 -5.89 24.43
C ILE A 84 18.15 -5.97 25.86
N THR A 85 18.84 -5.33 26.79
CA THR A 85 18.47 -5.26 28.22
C THR A 85 18.47 -3.83 28.71
N TRP A 86 17.40 -3.42 29.41
CA TRP A 86 17.25 -2.08 29.97
C TRP A 86 16.68 -2.15 31.39
N PRO A 87 16.85 -1.08 32.21
CA PRO A 87 16.36 -1.07 33.58
C PRO A 87 14.84 -1.30 33.66
N GLY A 88 14.41 -2.24 34.49
CA GLY A 88 12.99 -2.53 34.74
C GLY A 88 12.38 -3.62 33.86
N HIS A 89 13.17 -4.33 33.05
CA HIS A 89 12.69 -5.39 32.19
C HIS A 89 13.28 -6.78 32.53
N ASP A 90 12.41 -7.77 32.71
CA ASP A 90 12.77 -9.17 32.96
C ASP A 90 13.05 -9.91 31.63
N GLN A 91 14.14 -10.68 31.58
CA GLN A 91 14.64 -11.37 30.37
C GLN A 91 13.72 -12.47 29.79
N HIS A 92 12.51 -12.66 30.34
CA HIS A 92 11.61 -13.75 29.99
C HIS A 92 10.93 -13.60 28.62
N TRP A 93 10.89 -12.39 28.05
CA TRP A 93 10.30 -12.14 26.74
C TRP A 93 11.36 -11.68 25.73
N LEU A 94 11.56 -12.47 24.68
CA LEU A 94 12.40 -12.09 23.55
C LEU A 94 11.61 -11.13 22.65
N TYR A 95 11.89 -9.83 22.80
CA TYR A 95 11.38 -8.81 21.88
C TYR A 95 12.26 -8.79 20.62
N SER A 96 11.66 -8.86 19.44
CA SER A 96 12.38 -8.66 18.18
C SER A 96 12.52 -7.16 17.92
N TRP A 97 13.76 -6.67 17.96
CA TRP A 97 14.08 -5.27 17.65
C TRP A 97 14.70 -5.19 16.28
N ASN A 98 14.24 -4.25 15.48
CA ASN A 98 14.89 -3.96 14.21
C ASN A 98 16.11 -3.08 14.48
N ASN A 99 17.30 -3.64 14.30
CA ASN A 99 18.54 -2.90 14.45
C ASN A 99 18.95 -2.34 13.10
N ARG A 100 19.23 -1.04 13.10
CA ARG A 100 19.73 -0.32 11.93
C ARG A 100 21.03 0.36 12.26
N VAL A 101 21.82 0.58 11.22
CA VAL A 101 23.02 1.39 11.30
C VAL A 101 22.85 2.54 10.34
N ALA A 102 23.19 3.74 10.81
CA ALA A 102 23.20 4.93 10.00
C ALA A 102 24.49 5.72 10.26
N GLY A 103 24.97 6.41 9.23
CA GLY A 103 26.01 7.43 9.37
C GLY A 103 25.50 8.72 9.99
N TYR A 104 26.31 9.75 9.87
CA TYR A 104 25.93 11.11 10.22
C TYR A 104 24.94 11.69 9.21
N ASP A 105 24.26 12.78 9.57
CA ASP A 105 23.26 13.44 8.71
C ASP A 105 22.11 12.51 8.30
N PHE A 106 21.81 11.49 9.11
CA PHE A 106 20.80 10.46 8.84
C PHE A 106 19.41 11.07 8.64
N THR A 107 18.97 11.90 9.58
CA THR A 107 17.63 12.53 9.54
C THR A 107 17.52 13.55 8.42
N GLN A 108 18.61 14.27 8.10
CA GLN A 108 18.67 15.19 6.96
C GLN A 108 18.63 14.43 5.62
N THR A 109 19.23 13.24 5.57
CA THR A 109 19.27 12.42 4.36
C THR A 109 17.97 11.69 4.15
N LEU A 110 17.43 10.99 5.14
CA LEU A 110 16.24 10.14 5.00
C LEU A 110 14.93 10.92 5.20
N GLY A 111 14.94 11.99 6.01
CA GLY A 111 13.79 12.83 6.32
C GLY A 111 12.89 12.44 7.50
N PRO A 112 13.19 11.46 8.39
CA PRO A 112 12.37 11.28 9.59
C PRO A 112 12.51 12.49 10.52
N LYS A 113 11.39 12.91 11.10
CA LYS A 113 11.38 14.02 12.06
C LYS A 113 11.97 13.57 13.40
N ILE A 114 12.86 14.38 13.96
CA ILE A 114 13.28 14.24 15.36
C ILE A 114 12.16 14.81 16.23
N LEU A 115 11.60 13.99 17.11
CA LEU A 115 10.60 14.39 18.09
C LEU A 115 11.25 14.92 19.36
N GLU A 116 12.34 14.28 19.80
CA GLU A 116 13.10 14.67 20.98
C GLU A 116 14.60 14.43 20.75
N GLY A 117 15.46 15.28 21.32
CA GLY A 117 16.91 15.10 21.26
C GLY A 117 17.52 15.58 19.94
N ARG A 118 18.46 14.80 19.38
CA ARG A 118 19.21 15.17 18.17
C ARG A 118 19.59 13.96 17.32
N ASP A 119 20.02 14.24 16.09
CA ASP A 119 20.69 13.26 15.23
C ASP A 119 22.14 12.99 15.70
N PHE A 120 22.77 11.99 15.08
CA PHE A 120 24.21 11.79 15.14
C PHE A 120 24.95 12.99 14.57
N SER A 121 26.07 13.36 15.20
CA SER A 121 26.87 14.50 14.74
C SER A 121 28.36 14.26 14.94
N ARG A 122 29.13 14.65 13.92
CA ARG A 122 30.61 14.58 13.92
C ARG A 122 31.25 15.39 15.05
N ASN A 123 30.50 16.31 15.67
CA ASN A 123 30.95 17.10 16.81
C ASN A 123 30.99 16.32 18.13
N PHE A 124 30.41 15.12 18.18
CA PHE A 124 30.30 14.29 19.38
C PHE A 124 30.91 12.90 19.16
N SER A 125 32.17 12.72 19.56
CA SER A 125 32.85 11.42 19.47
C SER A 125 32.18 10.31 20.31
N SER A 126 31.42 10.69 21.33
CA SER A 126 30.60 9.79 22.15
C SER A 126 29.45 9.12 21.39
N ASP A 127 29.10 9.59 20.19
CA ASP A 127 27.99 9.06 19.40
C ASP A 127 28.22 7.60 18.97
N THR A 128 29.48 7.13 18.99
CA THR A 128 29.86 5.72 18.78
C THR A 128 29.26 4.73 19.79
N SER A 129 28.74 5.23 20.91
CA SER A 129 27.98 4.47 21.91
C SER A 129 26.62 5.12 22.19
N SER A 130 26.05 5.76 21.18
CA SER A 130 24.73 6.39 21.23
C SER A 130 23.77 5.77 20.21
N VAL A 131 22.48 5.95 20.44
CA VAL A 131 21.44 5.46 19.52
C VAL A 131 20.29 6.44 19.36
N LEU A 132 19.56 6.25 18.25
CA LEU A 132 18.26 6.84 18.00
C LEU A 132 17.19 5.75 18.12
N LEU A 133 16.07 6.09 18.74
CA LEU A 133 14.88 5.22 18.83
C LEU A 133 13.75 5.82 18.01
N ASN A 134 12.86 5.00 17.44
CA ASN A 134 11.56 5.50 16.98
C ASN A 134 10.51 5.51 18.11
N GLU A 135 9.37 6.15 17.85
CA GLU A 135 8.23 6.17 18.80
C GLU A 135 7.78 4.76 19.19
N ALA A 136 7.73 3.81 18.24
CA ALA A 136 7.36 2.43 18.53
C ALA A 136 8.32 1.78 19.53
N ALA A 137 9.63 2.00 19.40
CA ALA A 137 10.61 1.47 20.37
C ALA A 137 10.46 2.10 21.75
N VAL A 138 10.25 3.42 21.83
CA VAL A 138 10.02 4.12 23.12
C VAL A 138 8.76 3.59 23.82
N LYS A 139 7.68 3.36 23.05
CA LYS A 139 6.43 2.78 23.55
C LYS A 139 6.63 1.35 24.02
N SER A 140 7.31 0.51 23.24
CA SER A 140 7.60 -0.89 23.60
C SER A 140 8.50 -1.03 24.82
N MET A 141 9.41 -0.08 25.05
CA MET A 141 10.26 -0.03 26.24
C MET A 141 9.60 0.68 27.44
N GLU A 142 8.38 1.21 27.28
CA GLU A 142 7.63 1.96 28.31
C GLU A 142 8.40 3.15 28.91
N LEU A 143 9.21 3.84 28.09
CA LEU A 143 10.09 4.91 28.57
C LEU A 143 9.36 6.26 28.65
N GLN A 144 9.17 6.78 29.86
CA GLN A 144 8.52 8.10 30.09
C GLN A 144 9.44 9.32 29.85
N LYS A 145 10.76 9.12 29.73
CA LYS A 145 11.79 10.14 29.38
C LYS A 145 13.00 9.41 28.76
N PRO A 146 13.02 9.18 27.44
CA PRO A 146 14.00 8.27 26.84
C PRO A 146 15.41 8.88 26.75
N LEU A 147 15.54 10.19 26.57
CA LEU A 147 16.85 10.84 26.38
C LEU A 147 17.78 10.64 27.58
N GLY A 148 19.04 10.30 27.29
CA GLY A 148 20.09 10.06 28.29
C GLY A 148 20.00 8.72 29.02
N LYS A 149 18.90 7.98 28.86
CA LYS A 149 18.80 6.62 29.40
C LYS A 149 19.72 5.67 28.64
N GLN A 150 20.12 4.61 29.34
CA GLN A 150 21.06 3.63 28.82
C GLN A 150 20.46 2.22 28.81
N PHE A 151 20.86 1.45 27.82
CA PHE A 151 20.57 0.03 27.71
C PHE A 151 21.82 -0.72 27.26
N LYS A 152 21.82 -2.04 27.41
CA LYS A 152 22.91 -2.90 26.97
C LYS A 152 22.47 -3.76 25.80
N LYS A 153 23.32 -3.85 24.78
CA LYS A 153 23.22 -4.82 23.69
C LYS A 153 24.54 -5.59 23.62
N SER A 154 24.48 -6.93 23.62
CA SER A 154 25.68 -7.79 23.65
C SER A 154 26.72 -7.37 24.71
N GLY A 155 26.25 -6.90 25.88
CA GLY A 155 27.11 -6.42 26.98
C GLY A 155 27.67 -4.99 26.82
N LYS A 156 27.56 -4.35 25.65
CA LYS A 156 27.96 -2.96 25.42
C LYS A 156 26.85 -1.99 25.79
N LEU A 157 27.21 -0.90 26.48
CA LEU A 157 26.29 0.14 26.92
C LEU A 157 26.05 1.17 25.81
N PHE A 158 24.79 1.52 25.59
CA PHE A 158 24.37 2.53 24.63
C PHE A 158 23.51 3.58 25.30
N THR A 159 23.65 4.84 24.88
CA THR A 159 22.88 5.98 25.40
C THR A 159 21.89 6.48 24.35
N ILE A 160 20.64 6.71 24.73
CA ILE A 160 19.62 7.25 23.83
C ILE A 160 19.83 8.76 23.68
N ILE A 161 20.07 9.23 22.45
CA ILE A 161 20.34 10.65 22.16
C ILE A 161 19.24 11.34 21.34
N GLY A 162 18.32 10.56 20.77
CA GLY A 162 17.22 11.08 19.99
C GLY A 162 16.07 10.10 19.85
N VAL A 163 14.87 10.66 19.68
CA VAL A 163 13.64 9.95 19.35
C VAL A 163 13.14 10.46 18.01
N LEU A 164 12.91 9.54 17.09
CA LEU A 164 12.42 9.81 15.74
C LEU A 164 10.93 9.48 15.64
N GLN A 165 10.23 10.19 14.76
CA GLN A 165 8.92 9.81 14.30
C GLN A 165 8.97 8.39 13.71
N ASP A 166 7.91 7.61 13.89
CA ASP A 166 7.80 6.29 13.25
C ASP A 166 7.95 6.38 11.71
N TYR A 167 8.83 5.56 11.15
CA TYR A 167 9.09 5.47 9.71
C TYR A 167 9.09 4.02 9.22
N ASN A 168 8.46 3.76 8.08
CA ASN A 168 8.22 2.42 7.51
C ASN A 168 9.03 2.20 6.24
N TYR A 169 10.17 1.52 6.35
CA TYR A 169 11.11 1.31 5.26
C TYR A 169 10.85 0.00 4.48
N GLU A 170 10.36 -1.06 5.12
CA GLU A 170 10.15 -2.38 4.48
C GLU A 170 8.79 -2.50 3.77
N SER A 171 7.73 -2.00 4.40
CA SER A 171 6.38 -2.06 3.87
C SER A 171 5.46 -1.11 4.62
N ALA A 172 4.59 -0.40 3.89
CA ALA A 172 3.55 0.45 4.48
C ALA A 172 2.37 -0.35 5.07
N SER A 173 2.32 -1.65 4.79
CA SER A 173 1.24 -2.57 5.19
C SER A 173 1.35 -3.09 6.62
N TYR A 174 2.55 -3.08 7.19
CA TYR A 174 2.83 -3.66 8.51
C TYR A 174 3.06 -2.58 9.57
N ARG A 175 2.83 -2.93 10.83
CA ARG A 175 3.10 -2.04 11.96
C ARG A 175 4.56 -1.64 11.95
N THR A 176 4.83 -0.37 12.26
CA THR A 176 6.21 0.12 12.36
C THR A 176 6.95 -0.70 13.41
N ALA A 177 8.05 -1.31 12.98
CA ALA A 177 8.89 -2.09 13.87
C ALA A 177 9.46 -1.19 14.98
N SER A 178 9.72 -1.77 16.15
CA SER A 178 10.50 -1.08 17.17
C SER A 178 11.96 -1.06 16.71
N THR A 179 12.44 0.12 16.33
CA THR A 179 13.71 0.30 15.64
C THR A 179 14.72 1.02 16.53
N ILE A 180 15.92 0.45 16.58
CA ILE A 180 17.09 1.06 17.24
C ILE A 180 18.13 1.31 16.16
N THR A 181 18.47 2.58 15.95
CA THR A 181 19.48 3.00 14.98
C THR A 181 20.77 3.33 15.71
N TYR A 182 21.86 2.67 15.33
CA TYR A 182 23.21 2.85 15.84
C TYR A 182 24.03 3.68 14.85
N LEU A 183 25.03 4.41 15.35
CA LEU A 183 26.00 5.06 14.48
C LEU A 183 26.88 4.02 13.78
N SER A 184 27.16 4.24 12.49
CA SER A 184 28.08 3.40 11.72
C SER A 184 29.47 3.33 12.36
N ASN A 185 29.97 2.11 12.49
CA ASN A 185 31.37 1.82 12.84
C ASN A 185 32.22 1.55 11.58
N HIS A 186 31.65 1.76 10.40
CA HIS A 186 32.24 1.52 9.09
C HIS A 186 32.73 0.09 8.82
N THR A 187 32.16 -0.91 9.51
CA THR A 187 32.42 -2.31 9.18
C THR A 187 31.52 -2.73 8.01
N HIS A 188 32.08 -3.47 7.05
CA HIS A 188 31.36 -3.92 5.85
C HIS A 188 30.08 -4.71 6.16
N GLU A 189 30.01 -5.37 7.31
CA GLU A 189 28.82 -6.09 7.75
C GLU A 189 27.68 -5.16 8.18
N ALA A 190 28.01 -3.94 8.63
CA ALA A 190 27.10 -2.99 9.27
C ALA A 190 26.61 -1.85 8.36
N ASP A 191 27.31 -1.45 7.30
CA ASP A 191 26.88 -0.31 6.47
C ASP A 191 27.11 -0.49 4.96
N ARG A 192 26.34 -1.40 4.35
CA ARG A 192 26.52 -1.84 2.94
C ARG A 192 26.05 -0.85 1.88
N THR A 193 25.49 0.29 2.26
CA THR A 193 24.84 1.20 1.31
C THR A 193 25.07 2.65 1.70
N ILE A 194 25.17 3.52 0.70
CA ILE A 194 25.24 4.97 0.85
C ILE A 194 23.91 5.52 0.34
N LEU A 195 23.18 6.22 1.22
CA LEU A 195 22.00 6.97 0.85
C LEU A 195 22.40 8.40 0.48
N LEU A 196 21.88 8.89 -0.64
CA LEU A 196 22.12 10.24 -1.12
C LEU A 196 20.78 10.95 -1.34
N ARG A 197 20.61 12.10 -0.67
CA ARG A 197 19.49 12.99 -0.93
C ARG A 197 19.86 13.93 -2.07
N LEU A 198 19.29 13.71 -3.25
CA LEU A 198 19.48 14.58 -4.41
C LEU A 198 18.87 15.96 -4.15
N ASN A 199 19.54 16.99 -4.66
CA ASN A 199 19.03 18.35 -4.60
C ASN A 199 17.90 18.54 -5.64
N PRO A 200 16.66 18.79 -5.23
CA PRO A 200 15.52 18.90 -6.16
C PRO A 200 15.62 20.11 -7.10
N LYS A 201 16.47 21.09 -6.77
CA LYS A 201 16.74 22.26 -7.64
C LYS A 201 17.73 21.95 -8.76
N HIS A 202 18.44 20.83 -8.67
CA HIS A 202 19.42 20.43 -9.66
C HIS A 202 18.77 19.56 -10.74
N ASN A 203 19.27 19.64 -11.98
CA ASN A 203 18.82 18.74 -13.03
C ASN A 203 19.23 17.29 -12.70
N LEU A 204 18.27 16.36 -12.73
CA LEU A 204 18.47 14.96 -12.36
C LEU A 204 19.52 14.26 -13.24
N SER A 205 19.47 14.46 -14.56
CA SER A 205 20.42 13.81 -15.50
C SER A 205 21.85 14.28 -15.24
N SER A 206 22.04 15.58 -15.01
CA SER A 206 23.35 16.13 -14.65
C SER A 206 23.83 15.64 -13.28
N ALA A 207 22.94 15.54 -12.29
CA ALA A 207 23.29 15.01 -10.97
C ALA A 207 23.77 13.55 -11.05
N ILE A 208 23.03 12.70 -11.78
CA ILE A 208 23.40 11.30 -12.03
C ILE A 208 24.77 11.20 -12.72
N GLN A 209 25.01 12.04 -13.73
CA GLN A 209 26.30 12.07 -14.42
C GLN A 209 27.44 12.41 -13.47
N THR A 210 27.30 13.46 -12.65
CA THR A 210 28.31 13.86 -11.66
C THR A 210 28.58 12.75 -10.65
N ILE A 211 27.53 12.08 -10.17
CA ILE A 211 27.65 10.94 -9.25
C ILE A 211 28.45 9.80 -9.88
N ASN A 212 28.11 9.43 -11.12
CA ASN A 212 28.80 8.36 -11.86
C ASN A 212 30.26 8.71 -12.18
N GLU A 213 30.56 9.97 -12.50
CA GLU A 213 31.93 10.45 -12.73
C GLU A 213 32.78 10.32 -11.46
N TRP A 214 32.27 10.75 -10.31
CA TRP A 214 32.96 10.61 -9.04
C TRP A 214 33.09 9.15 -8.59
N ASN A 215 32.05 8.32 -8.81
CA ASN A 215 32.15 6.88 -8.57
C ASN A 215 33.26 6.26 -9.41
N ARG A 216 33.34 6.56 -10.71
CA ARG A 216 34.39 6.04 -11.61
C ARG A 216 35.79 6.49 -11.19
N ARG A 217 35.94 7.72 -10.67
CA ARG A 217 37.23 8.24 -10.20
C ARG A 217 37.70 7.57 -8.92
N LEU A 218 36.79 7.36 -7.97
CA LEU A 218 37.14 6.86 -6.63
C LEU A 218 37.07 5.34 -6.50
N ASN A 219 36.24 4.70 -7.32
CA ASN A 219 35.90 3.27 -7.29
C ASN A 219 35.77 2.66 -8.70
N PRO A 220 36.82 2.75 -9.55
CA PRO A 220 36.73 2.39 -10.99
C PRO A 220 36.38 0.92 -11.25
N ALA A 221 36.74 0.01 -10.35
CA ALA A 221 36.48 -1.42 -10.47
C ALA A 221 35.02 -1.81 -10.16
N TYR A 222 34.23 -0.90 -9.58
CA TYR A 222 32.86 -1.15 -9.14
C TYR A 222 31.94 -0.06 -9.69
N PRO A 223 31.39 -0.22 -10.91
CA PRO A 223 30.39 0.70 -11.42
C PRO A 223 29.15 0.66 -10.52
N SER A 224 28.76 1.80 -9.97
CA SER A 224 27.61 1.92 -9.08
C SER A 224 26.30 1.85 -9.86
N GLU A 225 25.43 0.92 -9.47
CA GLU A 225 24.01 0.99 -9.83
C GLU A 225 23.31 1.99 -8.89
N LEU A 226 22.59 2.93 -9.49
CA LEU A 226 21.83 3.95 -8.77
C LEU A 226 20.40 3.45 -8.59
N ILE A 227 20.03 3.09 -7.37
CA ILE A 227 18.69 2.61 -7.06
C ILE A 227 17.89 3.76 -6.47
N PHE A 228 16.78 4.11 -7.13
CA PHE A 228 15.84 5.13 -6.67
C PHE A 228 14.86 4.51 -5.68
N ILE A 229 14.74 5.10 -4.49
CA ILE A 229 13.94 4.52 -3.40
C ILE A 229 12.44 4.54 -3.72
N ASP A 230 11.95 5.57 -4.38
CA ASP A 230 10.55 5.64 -4.83
C ASP A 230 10.22 4.52 -5.81
N GLN A 231 11.09 4.24 -6.77
CA GLN A 231 10.94 3.13 -7.72
C GLN A 231 11.03 1.76 -7.02
N GLU A 232 12.03 1.55 -6.17
CA GLU A 232 12.19 0.28 -5.44
C GLU A 232 10.97 -0.03 -4.55
N MET A 233 10.41 1.00 -3.88
CA MET A 233 9.17 0.85 -3.12
C MET A 233 7.96 0.56 -4.00
N GLU A 234 7.89 1.14 -5.20
CA GLU A 234 6.82 0.86 -6.15
C GLU A 234 6.86 -0.57 -6.69
N ASP A 235 8.06 -1.12 -6.90
CA ASP A 235 8.28 -2.50 -7.35
C ASP A 235 7.86 -3.50 -6.26
N LYS A 236 8.05 -3.17 -4.98
CA LYS A 236 7.54 -3.97 -3.86
C LYS A 236 6.02 -4.06 -3.81
N LEU A 237 5.31 -3.11 -4.43
CA LEU A 237 3.85 -3.12 -4.56
C LEU A 237 3.36 -3.72 -5.89
N ALA A 238 4.24 -4.31 -6.70
CA ALA A 238 3.89 -4.82 -8.02
C ALA A 238 2.88 -5.99 -7.94
N ASN A 239 3.05 -6.90 -6.98
CA ASN A 239 2.15 -8.04 -6.80
C ASN A 239 0.74 -7.59 -6.38
N GLU A 240 0.66 -6.60 -5.50
CA GLU A 240 -0.57 -5.97 -5.07
C GLU A 240 -1.25 -5.25 -6.25
N LYS A 241 -0.49 -4.46 -7.03
CA LYS A 241 -0.98 -3.81 -8.25
C LYS A 241 -1.57 -4.83 -9.24
N LEU A 242 -0.89 -5.97 -9.45
CA LEU A 242 -1.38 -7.06 -10.29
C LEU A 242 -2.68 -7.65 -9.76
N LEU A 243 -2.75 -7.97 -8.47
CA LEU A 243 -3.96 -8.49 -7.84
C LEU A 243 -5.13 -7.49 -7.94
N SER A 244 -4.86 -6.20 -7.75
CA SER A 244 -5.86 -5.14 -7.95
C SER A 244 -6.37 -5.09 -9.39
N SER A 245 -5.47 -5.18 -10.36
CA SER A 245 -5.80 -5.11 -11.79
C SER A 245 -6.64 -6.31 -12.20
N LEU A 246 -6.24 -7.52 -11.81
CA LEU A 246 -7.02 -8.75 -12.02
C LEU A 246 -8.38 -8.69 -11.35
N SER A 247 -8.45 -8.20 -10.11
CA SER A 247 -9.71 -8.05 -9.37
C SER A 247 -10.66 -7.08 -10.09
N ASN A 248 -10.16 -5.95 -10.58
CA ASN A 248 -10.95 -4.99 -11.36
C ASN A 248 -11.43 -5.59 -12.69
N LEU A 249 -10.57 -6.34 -13.39
CA LEU A 249 -10.94 -7.02 -14.63
C LEU A 249 -12.04 -8.06 -14.40
N PHE A 250 -11.89 -8.91 -13.39
CA PHE A 250 -12.90 -9.91 -13.05
C PHE A 250 -14.18 -9.28 -12.49
N GLY A 251 -14.09 -8.18 -11.76
CA GLY A 251 -15.25 -7.37 -11.37
C GLY A 251 -16.01 -6.85 -12.60
N GLY A 252 -15.29 -6.34 -13.61
CA GLY A 252 -15.86 -5.93 -14.88
C GLY A 252 -16.56 -7.07 -15.63
N PHE A 253 -15.91 -8.24 -15.73
CA PHE A 253 -16.56 -9.43 -16.32
C PHE A 253 -17.77 -9.91 -15.52
N ALA A 254 -17.71 -9.86 -14.19
CA ALA A 254 -18.83 -10.21 -13.34
C ALA A 254 -20.05 -9.31 -13.58
N ILE A 255 -19.85 -8.00 -13.78
CA ILE A 255 -20.89 -7.05 -14.18
C ILE A 255 -21.45 -7.44 -15.56
N PHE A 256 -20.57 -7.64 -16.54
CA PHE A 256 -20.98 -7.97 -17.91
C PHE A 256 -21.82 -9.26 -17.96
N ILE A 257 -21.35 -10.32 -17.30
CA ILE A 257 -22.06 -11.61 -17.20
C ILE A 257 -23.38 -11.44 -16.46
N SER A 258 -23.42 -10.64 -15.39
CA SER A 258 -24.66 -10.31 -14.68
C SER A 258 -25.68 -9.62 -15.60
N CYS A 259 -25.26 -8.65 -16.42
CA CYS A 259 -26.14 -8.00 -17.38
C CYS A 259 -26.70 -8.97 -18.42
N LEU A 260 -25.86 -9.88 -18.94
CA LEU A 260 -26.32 -10.94 -19.86
C LEU A 260 -27.32 -11.88 -19.19
N GLY A 261 -27.08 -12.25 -17.93
CA GLY A 261 -28.00 -13.07 -17.14
C GLY A 261 -29.36 -12.40 -16.94
N LEU A 262 -29.37 -11.10 -16.59
CA LEU A 262 -30.60 -10.31 -16.49
C LEU A 262 -31.33 -10.23 -17.82
N LEU A 263 -30.60 -9.97 -18.92
CA LEU A 263 -31.18 -9.85 -20.25
C LEU A 263 -31.78 -11.18 -20.73
N GLY A 264 -31.08 -12.30 -20.52
CA GLY A 264 -31.58 -13.64 -20.86
C GLY A 264 -32.83 -14.01 -20.06
N LEU A 265 -32.82 -13.76 -18.75
CA LEU A 265 -33.98 -14.00 -17.89
C LEU A 265 -35.17 -13.08 -18.28
N ALA A 266 -34.88 -11.82 -18.62
CA ALA A 266 -35.89 -10.86 -19.10
C ALA A 266 -36.53 -11.30 -20.42
N LEU A 267 -35.74 -11.79 -21.37
CA LEU A 267 -36.25 -12.35 -22.63
C LEU A 267 -37.13 -13.57 -22.39
N TYR A 268 -36.66 -14.53 -21.58
CA TYR A 268 -37.41 -15.75 -21.29
C TYR A 268 -38.75 -15.47 -20.61
N ILE A 269 -38.76 -14.62 -19.58
CA ILE A 269 -39.98 -14.25 -18.86
C ILE A 269 -40.93 -13.46 -19.77
N ALA A 270 -40.39 -12.58 -20.62
CA ALA A 270 -41.19 -11.85 -21.59
C ALA A 270 -41.88 -12.77 -22.60
N GLU A 271 -41.19 -13.80 -23.09
CA GLU A 271 -41.76 -14.79 -24.00
C GLU A 271 -42.86 -15.60 -23.30
N GLN A 272 -42.59 -16.10 -22.09
CA GLN A 272 -43.53 -16.89 -21.30
C GLN A 272 -44.79 -16.10 -20.90
N ARG A 273 -44.65 -14.79 -20.63
CA ARG A 273 -45.76 -13.91 -20.23
C ARG A 273 -46.32 -13.08 -21.39
N SER A 274 -45.89 -13.32 -22.62
CA SER A 274 -46.31 -12.55 -23.80
C SER A 274 -47.83 -12.58 -24.03
N LYS A 275 -48.48 -13.74 -23.82
CA LYS A 275 -49.94 -13.90 -23.92
C LYS A 275 -50.68 -13.07 -22.85
N GLU A 276 -50.25 -13.14 -21.59
CA GLU A 276 -50.82 -12.36 -20.47
C GLU A 276 -50.70 -10.85 -20.73
N ILE A 277 -49.52 -10.41 -21.19
CA ILE A 277 -49.22 -9.00 -21.47
C ILE A 277 -50.05 -8.49 -22.66
N SER A 278 -50.18 -9.29 -23.72
CA SER A 278 -50.94 -8.92 -24.92
C SER A 278 -52.44 -8.78 -24.62
N ILE A 279 -53.02 -9.69 -23.83
CA ILE A 279 -54.42 -9.60 -23.40
C ILE A 279 -54.65 -8.36 -22.53
N ARG A 280 -53.78 -8.08 -21.55
CA ARG A 280 -53.89 -6.88 -20.70
C ARG A 280 -53.78 -5.58 -21.50
N LYS A 281 -52.90 -5.55 -22.52
CA LYS A 281 -52.73 -4.40 -23.40
C LYS A 281 -54.00 -4.11 -24.22
N VAL A 282 -54.69 -5.15 -24.72
CA VAL A 282 -55.98 -5.00 -25.42
C VAL A 282 -57.09 -4.55 -24.48
N LEU A 283 -57.04 -4.97 -23.20
CA LEU A 283 -57.96 -4.52 -22.14
C LEU A 283 -57.65 -3.10 -21.62
N GLY A 284 -56.72 -2.36 -22.23
CA GLY A 284 -56.41 -0.97 -21.88
C GLY A 284 -55.47 -0.79 -20.69
N ALA A 285 -54.71 -1.82 -20.31
CA ALA A 285 -53.73 -1.68 -19.25
C ALA A 285 -52.63 -0.68 -19.63
N ASP A 286 -52.31 0.21 -18.70
CA ASP A 286 -51.27 1.22 -18.89
C ASP A 286 -49.87 0.58 -19.01
N LEU A 287 -49.04 1.13 -19.90
CA LEU A 287 -47.70 0.62 -20.22
C LEU A 287 -46.82 0.59 -18.95
N SER A 288 -47.01 1.59 -18.09
CA SER A 288 -46.36 1.76 -16.79
C SER A 288 -46.57 0.56 -15.86
N ASN A 289 -47.80 0.03 -15.78
CA ASN A 289 -48.14 -1.12 -14.94
C ASN A 289 -47.49 -2.42 -15.43
N ILE A 290 -47.39 -2.59 -16.75
CA ILE A 290 -46.71 -3.74 -17.35
C ILE A 290 -45.20 -3.68 -17.06
N LEU A 291 -44.59 -2.50 -17.22
CA LEU A 291 -43.18 -2.27 -16.90
C LEU A 291 -42.89 -2.52 -15.42
N PHE A 292 -43.75 -2.04 -14.51
CA PHE A 292 -43.58 -2.21 -13.08
C PHE A 292 -43.68 -3.68 -12.67
N LEU A 293 -44.68 -4.41 -13.18
CA LEU A 293 -44.85 -5.83 -12.90
C LEU A 293 -43.63 -6.64 -13.32
N LEU A 294 -43.12 -6.38 -14.53
CA LEU A 294 -41.92 -7.04 -15.03
C LEU A 294 -40.71 -6.70 -14.16
N ASN A 295 -40.44 -5.42 -13.90
CA ASN A 295 -39.29 -4.99 -13.09
C ASN A 295 -39.32 -5.52 -11.65
N LYS A 296 -40.50 -5.63 -11.03
CA LYS A 296 -40.64 -6.07 -9.63
C LYS A 296 -40.02 -7.45 -9.40
N ASP A 297 -40.29 -8.41 -10.29
CA ASP A 297 -39.81 -9.78 -10.13
C ASP A 297 -38.27 -9.85 -10.23
N PHE A 298 -37.65 -9.05 -11.10
CA PHE A 298 -36.18 -8.95 -11.18
C PHE A 298 -35.57 -8.21 -9.99
N LEU A 299 -36.20 -7.12 -9.56
CA LEU A 299 -35.73 -6.35 -8.40
C LEU A 299 -35.70 -7.21 -7.14
N ILE A 300 -36.71 -8.05 -6.93
CA ILE A 300 -36.73 -9.00 -5.80
C ILE A 300 -35.52 -9.95 -5.88
N LEU A 301 -35.22 -10.51 -7.05
CA LEU A 301 -34.05 -11.38 -7.24
C LEU A 301 -32.74 -10.66 -6.95
N VAL A 302 -32.60 -9.42 -7.42
CA VAL A 302 -31.39 -8.60 -7.21
C VAL A 302 -31.22 -8.22 -5.74
N VAL A 303 -32.31 -7.83 -5.06
CA VAL A 303 -32.29 -7.51 -3.63
C VAL A 303 -31.92 -8.74 -2.80
N LEU A 304 -32.54 -9.89 -3.06
CA LEU A 304 -32.21 -11.15 -2.36
C LEU A 304 -30.76 -11.57 -2.61
N SER A 305 -30.27 -11.40 -3.84
CA SER A 305 -28.86 -11.67 -4.15
C SER A 305 -27.90 -10.73 -3.42
N ASN A 306 -28.20 -9.43 -3.34
CA ASN A 306 -27.39 -8.48 -2.56
C ASN A 306 -27.39 -8.81 -1.07
N LEU A 307 -28.55 -9.22 -0.53
CA LEU A 307 -28.70 -9.57 0.89
C LEU A 307 -27.82 -10.77 1.29
N ILE A 308 -27.56 -11.69 0.36
CA ILE A 308 -26.63 -12.81 0.56
C ILE A 308 -25.19 -12.43 0.21
N ALA A 309 -24.98 -11.62 -0.84
CA ALA A 309 -23.66 -11.24 -1.29
C ALA A 309 -22.92 -10.35 -0.29
N CYS A 310 -23.64 -9.43 0.39
CA CYS A 310 -23.04 -8.52 1.38
C CYS A 310 -22.36 -9.27 2.54
N PRO A 311 -23.04 -10.16 3.31
CA PRO A 311 -22.39 -10.88 4.40
C PRO A 311 -21.27 -11.80 3.91
N LEU A 312 -21.43 -12.41 2.73
CA LEU A 312 -20.39 -13.26 2.14
C LEU A 312 -19.13 -12.45 1.81
N ALA A 313 -19.29 -11.31 1.11
CA ALA A 313 -18.18 -10.42 0.78
C ALA A 313 -17.52 -9.83 2.02
N TYR A 314 -18.31 -9.52 3.07
CA TYR A 314 -17.79 -9.07 4.36
C TYR A 314 -16.85 -10.09 4.96
N ILE A 315 -17.29 -11.35 5.08
CA ILE A 315 -16.49 -12.42 5.71
C ILE A 315 -15.19 -12.65 4.94
N ILE A 316 -15.26 -12.74 3.60
CA ILE A 316 -14.09 -12.96 2.75
C ILE A 316 -13.10 -11.80 2.88
N SER A 317 -13.61 -10.56 2.78
CA SER A 317 -12.77 -9.36 2.84
C SER A 317 -12.18 -9.16 4.22
N TYR A 318 -12.93 -9.47 5.28
CA TYR A 318 -12.44 -9.41 6.66
C TYR A 318 -11.29 -10.40 6.89
N GLN A 319 -11.43 -11.65 6.46
CA GLN A 319 -10.35 -12.65 6.55
C GLN A 319 -9.12 -12.25 5.75
N TRP A 320 -9.31 -11.61 4.59
CA TRP A 320 -8.20 -11.11 3.79
C TRP A 320 -7.51 -9.90 4.45
N LEU A 321 -8.28 -8.95 5.00
CA LEU A 321 -7.75 -7.76 5.66
C LEU A 321 -7.00 -8.07 6.96
N GLN A 322 -7.33 -9.17 7.65
CA GLN A 322 -6.57 -9.63 8.83
C GLN A 322 -5.10 -9.97 8.54
N LYS A 323 -4.73 -10.17 7.28
CA LYS A 323 -3.33 -10.41 6.89
C LYS A 323 -2.47 -9.14 6.92
N PHE A 324 -3.10 -7.98 7.10
CA PHE A 324 -2.45 -6.67 7.13
C PHE A 324 -2.57 -6.07 8.53
N ASP A 325 -1.46 -5.62 9.12
CA ASP A 325 -1.51 -4.89 10.39
C ASP A 325 -2.20 -3.54 10.21
N TYR A 326 -2.01 -2.92 9.04
CA TYR A 326 -2.71 -1.71 8.64
C TYR A 326 -3.70 -2.00 7.51
N SER A 327 -4.94 -2.21 7.90
CA SER A 327 -6.08 -2.39 7.00
C SER A 327 -7.01 -1.19 7.02
N ILE A 328 -7.74 -0.99 5.92
CA ILE A 328 -8.90 -0.11 5.90
C ILE A 328 -9.97 -0.63 6.87
N GLU A 329 -10.65 0.28 7.55
CA GLU A 329 -11.86 -0.08 8.29
C GLU A 329 -12.95 -0.50 7.30
N LEU A 330 -13.55 -1.67 7.53
CA LEU A 330 -14.67 -2.16 6.74
C LEU A 330 -15.89 -1.27 6.94
N THR A 331 -15.99 -0.25 6.12
CA THR A 331 -17.14 0.65 6.06
C THR A 331 -18.25 0.03 5.23
N ILE A 332 -19.49 0.42 5.51
CA ILE A 332 -20.67 -0.07 4.77
C ILE A 332 -20.75 0.58 3.37
N TRP A 333 -19.97 1.64 3.11
CA TRP A 333 -20.01 2.40 1.86
C TRP A 333 -19.82 1.56 0.59
N PRO A 334 -18.80 0.70 0.43
CA PRO A 334 -18.64 -0.14 -0.75
C PRO A 334 -19.82 -1.10 -0.99
N MET A 335 -20.46 -1.57 0.08
CA MET A 335 -21.64 -2.42 -0.01
C MET A 335 -22.85 -1.62 -0.50
N LEU A 336 -23.05 -0.42 0.06
CA LEU A 336 -24.15 0.46 -0.32
C LEU A 336 -24.03 0.93 -1.77
N THR A 337 -22.83 1.34 -2.21
CA THR A 337 -22.58 1.77 -3.59
C THR A 337 -22.76 0.61 -4.57
N THR A 338 -22.28 -0.59 -4.24
CA THR A 338 -22.46 -1.77 -5.10
C THR A 338 -23.93 -2.19 -5.18
N THR A 339 -24.65 -2.15 -4.06
CA THR A 339 -26.09 -2.45 -4.02
C THR A 339 -26.86 -1.45 -4.88
N GLY A 340 -26.59 -0.14 -4.73
CA GLY A 340 -27.20 0.90 -5.56
C GLY A 340 -26.88 0.74 -7.05
N LEU A 341 -25.62 0.48 -7.38
CA LEU A 341 -25.19 0.25 -8.76
C LEU A 341 -25.89 -0.99 -9.37
N SER A 342 -26.00 -2.07 -8.62
CA SER A 342 -26.67 -3.29 -9.08
C SER A 342 -28.15 -3.09 -9.36
N LEU A 343 -28.85 -2.32 -8.50
CA LEU A 343 -30.25 -1.96 -8.68
C LEU A 343 -30.43 -1.07 -9.90
N LEU A 344 -29.56 -0.07 -10.09
CA LEU A 344 -29.56 0.78 -11.28
C LEU A 344 -29.38 -0.06 -12.55
N ILE A 345 -28.40 -0.96 -12.59
CA ILE A 345 -28.17 -1.85 -13.73
C ILE A 345 -29.40 -2.71 -14.01
N ALA A 346 -30.05 -3.25 -12.97
CA ALA A 346 -31.25 -4.06 -13.12
C ALA A 346 -32.41 -3.24 -13.71
N ILE A 347 -32.67 -2.05 -13.18
CA ILE A 347 -33.73 -1.16 -13.66
C ILE A 347 -33.48 -0.75 -15.11
N PHE A 348 -32.25 -0.36 -15.45
CA PHE A 348 -31.91 0.03 -16.83
C PHE A 348 -32.06 -1.14 -17.80
N THR A 349 -31.51 -2.30 -17.46
CA THR A 349 -31.49 -3.47 -18.35
C THR A 349 -32.90 -4.00 -18.59
N VAL A 350 -33.67 -4.20 -17.52
CA VAL A 350 -35.04 -4.71 -17.60
C VAL A 350 -35.97 -3.63 -18.15
N GLY A 351 -35.77 -2.36 -17.82
CA GLY A 351 -36.52 -1.24 -18.34
C GLY A 351 -36.43 -1.11 -19.86
N ILE A 352 -35.21 -1.17 -20.42
CA ILE A 352 -34.99 -1.15 -21.87
C ILE A 352 -35.72 -2.31 -22.55
N GLN A 353 -35.61 -3.52 -22.00
CA GLN A 353 -36.23 -4.71 -22.60
C GLN A 353 -37.74 -4.66 -22.52
N SER A 354 -38.28 -4.31 -21.35
CA SER A 354 -39.71 -4.22 -21.11
C SER A 354 -40.34 -3.12 -21.98
N PHE A 355 -39.62 -2.00 -22.22
CA PHE A 355 -40.06 -0.96 -23.14
C PHE A 355 -40.12 -1.45 -24.59
N LYS A 356 -39.10 -2.19 -25.05
CA LYS A 356 -39.07 -2.78 -26.39
C LYS A 356 -40.27 -3.72 -26.62
N ILE A 357 -40.61 -4.54 -25.63
CA ILE A 357 -41.74 -5.48 -25.68
C ILE A 357 -43.07 -4.74 -25.62
N ALA A 358 -43.20 -3.77 -24.71
CA ALA A 358 -44.44 -3.02 -24.55
C ALA A 358 -44.78 -2.19 -25.81
N LYS A 359 -43.77 -1.82 -26.63
CA LYS A 359 -43.96 -1.16 -27.93
C LYS A 359 -44.21 -2.13 -29.09
N ALA A 360 -44.01 -3.44 -28.92
CA ALA A 360 -44.29 -4.43 -29.96
C ALA A 360 -45.79 -4.50 -30.30
N ASN A 361 -46.10 -4.73 -31.58
CA ASN A 361 -47.47 -4.75 -32.08
C ASN A 361 -48.19 -6.03 -31.62
N PRO A 362 -49.33 -5.95 -30.93
CA PRO A 362 -50.04 -7.12 -30.41
C PRO A 362 -50.55 -8.06 -31.51
N ILE A 363 -50.73 -7.53 -32.73
CA ILE A 363 -51.16 -8.30 -33.90
C ILE A 363 -50.10 -9.35 -34.28
N ASP A 364 -48.81 -9.07 -34.13
CA ASP A 364 -47.75 -10.04 -34.46
C ASP A 364 -47.65 -11.16 -33.41
N ALA A 365 -47.97 -10.87 -32.14
CA ALA A 365 -47.94 -11.87 -31.06
C ALA A 365 -49.11 -12.88 -31.13
N LEU A 366 -50.21 -12.51 -31.80
CA LEU A 366 -51.39 -13.38 -32.01
C LEU A 366 -51.35 -14.13 -33.35
N LYS A 367 -50.47 -13.74 -34.28
CA LYS A 367 -50.40 -14.28 -35.64
C LYS A 367 -49.35 -15.39 -35.82
N TYR A 368 -48.58 -15.70 -34.78
CA TYR A 368 -47.66 -16.84 -34.73
C TYR A 368 -48.35 -18.14 -34.26
N GLU A 369 -49.65 -18.26 -34.50
CA GLU A 369 -50.36 -19.54 -34.59
C GLU A 369 -50.67 -19.86 -36.05
#